data_AF-A0A3B8M325-F1
#
_entry.id   AF-A0A3B8M325-F1
#
_cell.length_a   1.000
_cell.length_b   1.000
_cell.length_c   1.000
_cell.angle_alpha   90.00
_cell.angle_beta   90.00
_cell.angle_gamma   90.00
#
_symmetry.space_group_name_H-M   'P 1'
#
loop_
_entity.id
_entity.type
_entity.pdbx_description
1 polymer ?
#
loop_
_entity_poly.entity_id
_entity_poly.type
_entity_poly.pdbx_seq_one_letter_code
_entity_poly.pdbx_strand_id
1 'polypeptide(L)'
;MTSVSSLLFLRRGKRREDKGRHYDRLGGAAAEVGVLFTGVTLITGMLWGKVTWGTYWQWDARLTTTVLLFVTYLGYLALRRLPADPVVRGRRAAIMALISFINVPIVHYSVDWWRTLHQKASLSVGRRPEITGEMYWTLLYSAVAVTFVAVWLVTHRYRVIRLEEIRDEEMLTALISKRVSQDLPPVSDGDFDE
;
A
#
# COMPACT_ATOMS: atom_id res chain seq x y z
N MET A 1 -3.61 4.56 -5.38
CA MET A 1 -2.71 5.49 -4.66
C MET A 1 -1.26 5.05 -4.72
N THR A 2 -0.92 3.81 -4.33
CA THR A 2 0.46 3.26 -4.32
C THR A 2 1.25 3.52 -5.61
N SER A 3 0.69 3.19 -6.78
CA SER A 3 1.39 3.34 -8.07
C SER A 3 1.51 4.79 -8.53
N VAL A 4 0.54 5.64 -8.17
CA VAL A 4 0.58 7.09 -8.43
C VAL A 4 1.66 7.74 -7.56
N SER A 5 1.72 7.38 -6.28
CA SER A 5 2.77 7.86 -5.36
C SER A 5 4.16 7.39 -5.82
N SER A 6 4.31 6.13 -6.23
CA SER A 6 5.57 5.61 -6.80
C SER A 6 5.97 6.34 -8.10
N LEU A 7 5.03 6.63 -8.99
CA LEU A 7 5.30 7.39 -10.22
C LEU A 7 5.71 8.85 -9.90
N LEU A 8 5.05 9.49 -8.94
CA LEU A 8 5.40 10.83 -8.47
C LEU A 8 6.75 10.86 -7.75
N PHE A 9 7.09 9.83 -6.98
CA PHE A 9 8.42 9.65 -6.40
C PHE A 9 9.49 9.59 -7.49
N LEU A 10 9.30 8.74 -8.50
CA LEU A 10 10.26 8.60 -9.61
C LEU A 10 10.38 9.89 -10.44
N ARG A 11 9.28 10.60 -10.70
CA ARG A 11 9.26 11.81 -11.53
C ARG A 11 9.69 13.09 -10.80
N ARG A 12 9.35 13.23 -9.51
CA ARG A 12 9.52 14.48 -8.74
C ARG A 12 10.47 14.37 -7.55
N GLY A 13 10.92 13.17 -7.18
CA GLY A 13 11.84 12.95 -6.05
C GLY A 13 13.18 13.67 -6.17
N LYS A 14 13.65 13.95 -7.40
CA LYS A 14 14.88 14.72 -7.65
C LYS A 14 14.74 16.25 -7.48
N ARG A 15 13.51 16.79 -7.40
CA ARG A 15 13.24 18.25 -7.48
C ARG A 15 12.77 18.89 -6.17
N ARG A 16 12.51 18.11 -5.11
CA ARG A 16 11.95 18.59 -3.85
C ARG A 16 12.93 18.36 -2.69
N GLU A 17 13.00 19.33 -1.78
CA GLU A 17 13.89 19.37 -0.61
C GLU A 17 13.76 18.11 0.28
N ASP A 18 12.56 17.55 0.33
CA ASP A 18 12.13 16.38 1.10
C ASP A 18 12.46 15.02 0.42
N LYS A 19 13.27 15.01 -0.66
CA LYS A 19 13.77 13.81 -1.39
C LYS A 19 12.69 12.77 -1.76
N GLY A 20 11.42 13.16 -1.81
CA GLY A 20 10.28 12.26 -2.11
C GLY A 20 9.81 11.38 -0.96
N ARG A 21 10.29 11.55 0.29
CA ARG A 21 9.87 10.72 1.44
C ARG A 21 8.35 10.70 1.64
N HIS A 22 7.67 11.83 1.40
CA HIS A 22 6.21 11.90 1.46
C HIS A 22 5.51 10.86 0.56
N TYR A 23 5.95 10.74 -0.70
CA TYR A 23 5.37 9.81 -1.65
C TYR A 23 5.68 8.36 -1.29
N ASP A 24 6.86 8.11 -0.73
CA ASP A 24 7.24 6.79 -0.25
C ASP A 24 6.36 6.34 0.93
N ARG A 25 6.15 7.20 1.93
CA ARG A 25 5.25 6.93 3.07
C ARG A 25 3.82 6.70 2.62
N LEU A 26 3.32 7.53 1.69
CA LEU A 26 1.97 7.38 1.15
C LEU A 26 1.81 6.07 0.38
N GLY A 27 2.84 5.68 -0.39
CA GLY A 27 2.87 4.40 -1.09
C GLY A 27 2.86 3.21 -0.13
N GLY A 28 3.68 3.26 0.92
CA GLY A 28 3.70 2.26 1.99
C GLY A 28 2.35 2.12 2.71
N ALA A 29 1.81 3.23 3.20
CA ALA A 29 0.52 3.25 3.88
C ALA A 29 -0.62 2.72 3.00
N ALA A 30 -0.68 3.16 1.74
CA ALA A 30 -1.69 2.69 0.79
C ALA A 30 -1.55 1.20 0.47
N ALA A 31 -0.32 0.67 0.40
CA ALA A 31 -0.09 -0.75 0.14
C ALA A 31 -0.50 -1.62 1.34
N GLU A 32 -0.20 -1.21 2.57
CA GLU A 32 -0.62 -1.96 3.77
C GLU A 32 -2.15 -2.05 3.86
N VAL A 33 -2.85 -0.92 3.66
CA VAL A 33 -4.32 -0.91 3.62
C VAL A 33 -4.83 -1.74 2.43
N GLY A 34 -4.19 -1.63 1.26
CA GLY A 34 -4.55 -2.44 0.09
C GLY A 34 -4.45 -3.95 0.33
N VAL A 35 -3.41 -4.41 1.04
CA VAL A 35 -3.27 -5.82 1.45
C VAL A 35 -4.42 -6.22 2.36
N LEU A 36 -4.75 -5.42 3.38
CA LEU A 36 -5.86 -5.71 4.29
C LEU A 36 -7.19 -5.86 3.53
N PHE A 37 -7.53 -4.90 2.68
CA PHE A 37 -8.78 -4.94 1.91
C PHE A 37 -8.83 -6.10 0.92
N THR A 38 -7.72 -6.38 0.23
CA THR A 38 -7.65 -7.49 -0.72
C THR A 38 -7.76 -8.83 0.00
N GLY A 39 -7.09 -8.98 1.15
CA GLY A 39 -7.18 -10.18 2.00
C GLY A 39 -8.60 -10.41 2.53
N VAL A 40 -9.24 -9.38 3.06
CA VAL A 40 -10.66 -9.43 3.47
C VAL A 40 -11.54 -9.83 2.30
N THR A 41 -11.36 -9.20 1.13
CA THR A 41 -12.13 -9.50 -0.10
C THR A 41 -11.99 -10.97 -0.50
N LEU A 42 -10.78 -11.53 -0.46
CA LEU A 42 -10.55 -12.94 -0.77
C LEU A 42 -11.27 -13.85 0.23
N ILE A 43 -11.12 -13.58 1.54
CA ILE A 43 -11.74 -14.40 2.59
C ILE A 43 -13.28 -14.34 2.50
N THR A 44 -13.85 -13.14 2.47
CA THR A 44 -15.31 -12.98 2.37
C THR A 44 -15.84 -13.49 1.03
N GLY A 45 -15.07 -13.33 -0.05
CA GLY A 45 -15.40 -13.85 -1.37
C GLY A 45 -15.47 -15.38 -1.40
N MET A 46 -14.53 -16.07 -0.73
CA MET A 46 -14.57 -17.53 -0.61
C MET A 46 -15.80 -18.01 0.18
N LEU A 47 -16.14 -17.34 1.28
CA LEU A 47 -17.32 -17.66 2.08
C LEU A 47 -18.61 -17.47 1.27
N TRP A 48 -18.73 -16.36 0.54
CA TRP A 48 -19.86 -16.10 -0.34
C TRP A 48 -19.93 -17.10 -1.51
N GLY A 49 -18.79 -17.41 -2.13
CA GLY A 49 -18.70 -18.38 -3.23
C GLY A 49 -19.20 -19.77 -2.82
N LYS A 50 -18.96 -20.18 -1.57
CA LYS A 50 -19.51 -21.44 -1.05
C LYS A 50 -21.04 -21.45 -1.06
N VAL A 51 -21.66 -20.33 -0.67
CA VAL A 51 -23.13 -20.19 -0.61
C VAL A 51 -23.73 -20.10 -2.01
N THR A 52 -23.09 -19.36 -2.93
CA THR A 52 -23.66 -19.09 -4.27
C THR A 52 -23.35 -20.17 -5.30
N TRP A 53 -22.15 -20.76 -5.26
CA TRP A 53 -21.66 -21.69 -6.28
C TRP A 53 -21.27 -23.06 -5.73
N GLY A 54 -21.46 -23.31 -4.43
CA GLY A 54 -21.18 -24.60 -3.80
C GLY A 54 -19.70 -24.90 -3.53
N THR A 55 -18.78 -24.00 -3.89
CA THR A 55 -17.32 -24.15 -3.70
C THR A 55 -16.69 -22.88 -3.14
N TYR A 56 -15.70 -23.03 -2.24
CA TYR A 56 -14.95 -21.89 -1.72
C TYR A 56 -14.03 -21.26 -2.76
N TRP A 57 -13.54 -22.05 -3.72
CA TRP A 57 -12.53 -21.60 -4.66
C TRP A 57 -12.70 -22.25 -6.02
N GLN A 58 -12.36 -21.49 -7.06
CA GLN A 58 -12.13 -21.98 -8.41
C GLN A 58 -10.88 -21.31 -8.96
N TRP A 59 -10.10 -22.06 -9.72
CA TRP A 59 -8.91 -21.56 -10.39
C TRP A 59 -9.25 -20.85 -11.70
N ASP A 60 -10.18 -19.89 -11.63
CA ASP A 60 -10.54 -19.07 -12.79
C ASP A 60 -9.66 -17.81 -12.89
N ALA A 61 -9.79 -17.08 -14.00
CA ALA A 61 -8.98 -15.91 -14.28
C ALA A 61 -9.15 -14.81 -13.22
N ARG A 62 -10.38 -14.57 -12.72
CA ARG A 62 -10.67 -13.49 -11.76
C ARG A 62 -10.04 -13.78 -10.40
N LEU A 63 -10.24 -14.98 -9.87
CA LEU A 63 -9.72 -15.37 -8.56
C LEU A 63 -8.20 -15.48 -8.58
N THR A 64 -7.64 -16.10 -9.62
CA THR A 64 -6.19 -16.29 -9.76
C THR A 64 -5.46 -14.95 -9.88
N THR A 65 -5.96 -14.02 -10.71
CA THR A 65 -5.33 -12.69 -10.89
C THR A 65 -5.48 -11.82 -9.64
N THR A 66 -6.56 -11.98 -8.88
CA THR A 66 -6.76 -11.29 -7.59
C THR A 66 -5.79 -11.80 -6.52
N VAL A 67 -5.55 -13.11 -6.43
CA VAL A 67 -4.50 -13.67 -5.54
C VAL A 67 -3.13 -13.22 -5.99
N LEU A 68 -2.85 -13.19 -7.29
CA LEU A 68 -1.59 -12.63 -7.79
C LEU A 68 -1.43 -11.17 -7.39
N LEU A 69 -2.50 -10.35 -7.45
CA LEU A 69 -2.48 -8.96 -7.00
C LEU A 69 -2.20 -8.87 -5.48
N PHE A 70 -2.78 -9.75 -4.68
CA PHE A 70 -2.53 -9.82 -3.24
C PHE A 70 -1.06 -10.15 -2.94
N VAL A 71 -0.52 -11.19 -3.57
CA VAL A 71 0.87 -11.63 -3.39
C VAL A 71 1.85 -10.56 -3.89
N THR A 72 1.56 -9.88 -4.99
CA THR A 72 2.45 -8.81 -5.48
C THR A 72 2.46 -7.59 -4.54
N TYR A 73 1.33 -7.25 -3.92
CA TYR A 73 1.28 -6.23 -2.86
C TYR A 73 2.04 -6.66 -1.60
N LEU A 74 1.96 -7.94 -1.19
CA LEU A 74 2.79 -8.47 -0.11
C LEU A 74 4.29 -8.38 -0.45
N GLY A 75 4.67 -8.73 -1.68
CA GLY A 75 6.02 -8.60 -2.20
C GLY A 75 6.52 -7.14 -2.20
N TYR A 76 5.66 -6.18 -2.55
CA TYR A 76 5.96 -4.76 -2.44
C TYR A 76 6.31 -4.36 -0.98
N LEU A 77 5.50 -4.80 -0.01
CA LEU A 77 5.77 -4.51 1.40
C LEU A 77 7.02 -5.23 1.91
N ALA A 78 7.27 -6.46 1.47
CA ALA A 78 8.48 -7.20 1.81
C ALA A 78 9.74 -6.48 1.30
N LEU A 79 9.74 -6.02 0.04
CA LEU A 79 10.84 -5.24 -0.55
C LEU A 79 11.12 -3.94 0.22
N ARG A 80 10.09 -3.30 0.78
CA ARG A 80 10.25 -2.10 1.61
C ARG A 80 10.89 -2.37 2.97
N ARG A 81 10.87 -3.61 3.44
CA ARG A 81 11.50 -4.00 4.72
C ARG A 81 12.94 -4.49 4.55
N LEU A 82 13.39 -4.75 3.32
CA LEU A 82 14.76 -5.21 3.09
C LEU A 82 15.79 -4.12 3.39
N PRO A 83 16.86 -4.43 4.14
CA PRO A 83 17.99 -3.52 4.34
C PRO A 83 18.64 -3.21 2.99
N ALA A 84 18.66 -1.93 2.62
CA ALA A 84 19.30 -1.42 1.41
C ALA A 84 19.45 0.10 1.50
N ASP A 85 20.30 0.65 0.65
CA ASP A 85 20.35 2.09 0.41
C ASP A 85 18.94 2.63 0.10
N PRO A 86 18.52 3.77 0.69
CA PRO A 86 17.17 4.32 0.51
C PRO A 86 16.76 4.51 -0.96
N VAL A 87 17.71 4.88 -1.84
CA VAL A 87 17.44 5.07 -3.27
C VAL A 87 17.21 3.73 -3.96
N VAL A 88 18.03 2.73 -3.65
CA VAL A 88 17.89 1.37 -4.20
C VAL A 88 16.57 0.74 -3.75
N ARG A 89 16.24 0.85 -2.46
CA ARG A 89 14.99 0.37 -1.88
C ARG A 89 13.78 1.04 -2.53
N GLY A 90 13.79 2.37 -2.66
CA GLY A 90 12.73 3.13 -3.31
C GLY A 90 12.52 2.73 -4.77
N ARG A 91 13.61 2.49 -5.52
CA ARG A 91 13.54 2.03 -6.91
C ARG A 91 12.92 0.63 -7.03
N ARG A 92 13.35 -0.33 -6.22
CA ARG A 92 12.79 -1.69 -6.21
C ARG A 92 11.30 -1.69 -5.87
N ALA A 93 10.91 -0.94 -4.83
CA ALA A 93 9.52 -0.79 -4.44
C ALA A 93 8.68 -0.14 -5.55
N ALA A 94 9.18 0.91 -6.21
CA ALA A 94 8.47 1.58 -7.29
C ALA A 94 8.23 0.66 -8.50
N ILE A 95 9.21 -0.15 -8.88
CA ILE A 95 9.06 -1.16 -9.95
C ILE A 95 7.98 -2.17 -9.57
N MET A 96 8.03 -2.70 -8.34
CA MET A 96 7.04 -3.67 -7.88
C MET A 96 5.61 -3.08 -7.84
N ALA A 97 5.47 -1.81 -7.44
CA ALA A 97 4.19 -1.11 -7.46
C ALA A 97 3.63 -0.93 -8.88
N LEU A 98 4.49 -0.78 -9.89
CA LEU A 98 4.08 -0.70 -11.29
C LEU A 98 3.65 -2.06 -11.83
N ILE A 99 4.41 -3.13 -11.53
CA ILE A 99 4.02 -4.51 -11.88
C ILE A 99 2.66 -4.85 -11.28
N SER A 100 2.45 -4.50 -10.01
CA SER A 100 1.16 -4.71 -9.33
C SER A 100 0.03 -3.91 -9.98
N PHE A 101 0.32 -2.69 -10.46
CA PHE A 101 -0.67 -1.86 -11.16
C PHE A 101 -1.14 -2.47 -12.48
N ILE A 102 -0.23 -3.10 -13.24
CA ILE A 102 -0.57 -3.77 -14.51
C ILE A 102 -1.56 -4.91 -14.27
N ASN A 103 -1.52 -5.56 -13.11
CA ASN A 103 -2.48 -6.61 -12.77
C ASN A 103 -3.91 -6.07 -12.51
N VAL A 104 -4.07 -4.80 -12.11
CA VAL A 104 -5.39 -4.19 -11.85
C VAL A 104 -6.33 -4.27 -13.06
N PRO A 105 -5.97 -3.81 -14.28
CA PRO A 105 -6.83 -3.97 -15.46
C PRO A 105 -7.03 -5.44 -15.84
N ILE A 106 -6.06 -6.32 -15.60
CA ILE A 106 -6.21 -7.76 -15.86
C ILE A 106 -7.30 -8.34 -14.95
N VAL A 107 -7.25 -8.04 -13.64
CA VAL A 107 -8.30 -8.43 -12.68
C VAL A 107 -9.65 -7.87 -13.12
N HIS A 108 -9.71 -6.58 -13.47
CA HIS A 108 -10.95 -5.91 -13.86
C HIS A 108 -11.62 -6.58 -15.07
N TYR A 109 -10.88 -6.73 -16.17
CA TYR A 109 -11.41 -7.28 -17.42
C TYR A 109 -11.39 -8.80 -17.50
N SER A 110 -10.89 -9.50 -16.46
CA SER A 110 -10.84 -10.97 -16.45
C SER A 110 -12.19 -11.65 -16.69
N VAL A 111 -13.30 -11.00 -16.29
CA VAL A 111 -14.67 -11.49 -16.49
C VAL A 111 -15.18 -11.33 -17.93
N ASP A 112 -14.55 -10.45 -18.70
CA ASP A 112 -14.87 -10.24 -20.12
C ASP A 112 -13.95 -11.07 -21.03
N TRP A 113 -12.68 -11.21 -20.64
CA TRP A 113 -11.66 -11.90 -21.44
C TRP A 113 -11.72 -13.43 -21.32
N TRP A 114 -12.14 -13.97 -20.16
CA TRP A 114 -12.21 -15.42 -19.94
C TRP A 114 -13.56 -15.87 -19.44
N ARG A 115 -13.84 -17.16 -19.64
CA ARG A 115 -14.99 -17.83 -19.03
C ARG A 115 -14.72 -18.05 -17.54
N THR A 116 -15.59 -17.49 -16.71
CA THR A 116 -15.49 -17.51 -15.24
C THR A 116 -16.88 -17.74 -14.64
N LEU A 117 -16.94 -18.17 -13.37
CA LEU A 117 -18.18 -18.20 -12.59
C LEU A 117 -18.70 -16.78 -12.28
N HIS A 118 -17.82 -15.78 -12.36
CA HIS A 118 -18.15 -14.41 -12.01
C HIS A 118 -19.03 -13.77 -13.09
N GLN A 119 -20.08 -13.09 -12.64
CA GLN A 119 -20.91 -12.28 -13.52
C GLN A 119 -20.12 -11.08 -14.09
N LYS A 120 -20.58 -10.59 -15.25
CA LYS A 120 -20.06 -9.37 -15.86
C LYS A 120 -20.48 -8.12 -15.06
N ALA A 121 -19.86 -7.00 -15.37
CA ALA A 121 -20.10 -5.75 -14.64
C ALA A 121 -21.53 -5.22 -14.85
N SER A 122 -22.32 -5.16 -13.78
CA SER A 122 -23.68 -4.58 -13.80
C SER A 122 -23.70 -3.04 -13.90
N LEU A 123 -22.55 -2.41 -13.64
CA LEU A 123 -22.28 -0.99 -13.89
C LEU A 123 -21.10 -0.89 -14.86
N SER A 124 -21.31 -0.27 -16.01
CA SER A 124 -20.27 -0.03 -17.00
C SER A 124 -20.38 1.37 -17.60
N VAL A 125 -19.23 1.97 -17.92
CA VAL A 125 -19.16 3.31 -18.49
C VAL A 125 -19.82 3.32 -19.86
N GLY A 126 -20.77 4.23 -20.08
CA GLY A 126 -21.48 4.36 -21.35
C GLY A 126 -22.63 3.36 -21.57
N ARG A 127 -22.97 2.53 -20.57
CA ARG A 127 -24.17 1.67 -20.60
C ARG A 127 -25.12 2.05 -19.46
N ARG A 128 -26.41 1.76 -19.66
CA ARG A 128 -27.41 1.93 -18.59
C ARG A 128 -27.13 0.91 -17.47
N PRO A 129 -27.24 1.29 -16.18
CA PRO A 129 -27.14 0.36 -15.07
C PRO A 129 -28.11 -0.82 -15.23
N GLU A 130 -27.60 -2.04 -15.08
CA GLU A 130 -28.43 -3.26 -15.09
C GLU A 130 -29.07 -3.50 -13.71
N ILE A 131 -28.49 -2.92 -12.67
CA ILE A 131 -29.02 -2.94 -11.29
C ILE A 131 -29.89 -1.70 -11.04
N THR A 132 -31.10 -1.89 -10.51
CA THR A 132 -32.06 -0.82 -10.21
C THR A 132 -32.62 -0.95 -8.77
N GLY A 133 -33.23 0.12 -8.27
CA GLY A 133 -33.89 0.11 -6.95
C GLY A 133 -32.91 0.02 -5.77
N GLU A 134 -33.25 -0.80 -4.77
CA GLU A 134 -32.50 -0.93 -3.51
C GLU A 134 -31.09 -1.49 -3.70
N MET A 135 -30.88 -2.38 -4.67
CA MET A 135 -29.56 -2.94 -4.97
C MET A 135 -28.58 -1.86 -5.42
N TYR A 136 -29.04 -0.92 -6.25
CA TYR A 136 -28.23 0.19 -6.72
C TYR A 136 -27.79 1.10 -5.57
N TRP A 137 -28.74 1.50 -4.72
CA TRP A 137 -28.43 2.37 -3.57
C TRP A 137 -27.55 1.67 -2.54
N THR A 138 -27.77 0.38 -2.27
CA THR A 138 -26.92 -0.43 -1.38
C THR A 138 -25.49 -0.48 -1.89
N LEU A 139 -25.29 -0.69 -3.20
CA LEU A 139 -23.96 -0.68 -3.80
C LEU A 139 -23.30 0.69 -3.68
N LEU A 140 -24.04 1.78 -3.93
CA LEU A 140 -23.50 3.13 -3.87
C LEU A 140 -23.10 3.51 -2.44
N TYR A 141 -23.97 3.27 -1.45
CA TYR A 141 -23.68 3.56 -0.05
C TYR A 141 -22.50 2.73 0.47
N SER A 142 -22.45 1.43 0.15
CA SER A 142 -21.33 0.58 0.57
C SER A 142 -20.02 1.00 -0.11
N ALA A 143 -20.02 1.35 -1.39
CA ALA A 143 -18.84 1.84 -2.10
C ALA A 143 -18.31 3.15 -1.49
N VAL A 144 -19.20 4.10 -1.19
CA VAL A 144 -18.85 5.37 -0.54
C VAL A 144 -18.29 5.12 0.87
N ALA A 145 -18.98 4.33 1.68
CA ALA A 145 -18.55 4.01 3.05
C ALA A 145 -17.18 3.32 3.08
N VAL A 146 -16.99 2.29 2.25
CA VAL A 146 -15.70 1.58 2.12
C VAL A 146 -14.60 2.52 1.66
N THR A 147 -14.88 3.45 0.74
CA THR A 147 -13.91 4.45 0.29
C THR A 147 -13.51 5.39 1.43
N PHE A 148 -14.47 5.86 2.23
CA PHE A 148 -14.17 6.69 3.41
C PHE A 148 -13.32 5.94 4.43
N VAL A 149 -13.65 4.68 4.73
CA VAL A 149 -12.86 3.83 5.64
C VAL A 149 -11.45 3.62 5.10
N ALA A 150 -11.30 3.34 3.80
CA ALA A 150 -9.99 3.18 3.17
C ALA A 150 -9.15 4.46 3.26
N VAL A 151 -9.72 5.63 2.95
CA VAL A 151 -9.04 6.93 3.07
C VAL A 151 -8.66 7.20 4.54
N TRP A 152 -9.57 6.94 5.47
CA TRP A 152 -9.32 7.11 6.90
C TRP A 152 -8.17 6.21 7.38
N LEU A 153 -8.15 4.94 7.00
CA LEU A 153 -7.05 4.02 7.35
C LEU A 153 -5.72 4.44 6.73
N VAL A 154 -5.71 4.86 5.45
CA VAL A 154 -4.48 5.32 4.79
C VAL A 154 -3.93 6.57 5.46
N THR A 155 -4.79 7.53 5.82
CA THR A 155 -4.36 8.75 6.51
C THR A 155 -3.80 8.45 7.90
N HIS A 156 -4.42 7.55 8.66
CA HIS A 156 -3.91 7.13 9.97
C HIS A 156 -2.58 6.39 9.85
N ARG A 157 -2.48 5.43 8.92
CA ARG A 157 -1.23 4.69 8.73
C ARG A 157 -0.10 5.61 8.26
N TYR A 158 -0.38 6.55 7.37
CA TYR A 158 0.59 7.58 6.97
C TYR A 158 1.09 8.40 8.16
N ARG A 159 0.20 8.80 9.08
CA ARG A 159 0.58 9.53 10.30
C ARG A 159 1.48 8.68 11.19
N VAL A 160 1.15 7.40 11.39
CA VAL A 160 1.97 6.47 12.18
C VAL A 160 3.37 6.32 11.59
N ILE A 161 3.49 6.06 10.27
CA ILE A 161 4.81 5.95 9.61
C ILE A 161 5.64 7.22 9.82
N ARG A 162 5.03 8.39 9.68
CA ARG A 162 5.72 9.66 9.88
C ARG A 162 6.24 9.80 11.31
N LEU A 163 5.43 9.42 12.31
CA LEU A 163 5.82 9.51 13.72
C LEU A 163 6.90 8.50 14.10
N GLU A 164 6.84 7.27 13.55
CA GLU A 164 7.87 6.26 13.71
C GLU A 164 9.24 6.77 13.22
N GLU A 165 9.29 7.36 12.02
CA GLU A 165 10.53 7.92 11.48
C GLU A 165 11.10 9.07 12.33
N ILE A 166 10.26 9.99 12.83
CA ILE A 166 10.71 11.11 13.68
C ILE A 166 11.32 10.57 14.99
N ARG A 167 10.63 9.63 15.64
CA ARG A 167 11.11 8.99 16.87
C ARG A 167 12.45 8.27 16.64
N ASP A 168 12.59 7.59 15.52
CA ASP A 168 13.80 6.84 15.19
C ASP A 168 14.99 7.81 14.90
N GLU A 169 14.73 8.96 14.27
CA GLU A 169 15.72 10.03 14.07
C GLU A 169 16.18 10.63 15.43
N GLU A 170 15.24 10.95 16.32
CA GLU A 170 15.56 11.46 17.68
C GLU A 170 16.39 10.46 18.50
N MET A 171 16.01 9.18 18.46
CA MET A 171 16.75 8.10 19.12
C MET A 171 18.19 7.99 18.59
N LEU A 172 18.38 8.06 17.27
CA LEU A 172 19.72 8.03 16.66
C LEU A 172 20.57 9.23 17.12
N THR A 173 20.02 10.43 17.15
CA THR A 173 20.75 11.63 17.62
C THR A 173 21.15 11.49 19.09
N ALA A 174 20.27 10.97 19.95
CA ALA A 174 20.58 10.71 21.35
C ALA A 174 21.70 9.67 21.52
N LEU A 175 21.68 8.59 20.73
CA LEU A 175 22.72 7.56 20.75
C LEU A 175 24.07 8.10 20.26
N ILE A 176 24.08 8.91 19.20
CA ILE A 176 25.29 9.58 18.69
C ILE A 176 25.86 10.52 19.75
N SER A 177 25.03 11.37 20.35
CA SER A 177 25.46 12.31 21.40
C SER A 177 26.07 11.57 22.60
N LYS A 178 25.43 10.48 23.06
CA LYS A 178 25.95 9.62 24.12
C LYS A 178 27.30 9.01 23.75
N ARG A 179 27.46 8.54 22.50
CA ARG A 179 28.73 7.95 22.05
C ARG A 179 29.85 8.98 21.98
N VAL A 180 29.57 10.17 21.45
CA VAL A 180 30.54 11.28 21.38
C VAL A 180 30.99 11.69 22.79
N SER A 181 30.08 11.76 23.77
CA SER A 181 30.44 12.06 25.16
C SER A 181 31.30 10.99 25.85
N GLN A 182 31.26 9.74 25.38
CA GLN A 182 32.08 8.64 25.91
C GLN A 182 33.49 8.61 25.32
N ASP A 183 33.65 9.09 24.09
CA ASP A 183 34.93 9.05 23.36
C ASP A 183 35.80 10.31 23.60
N LEU A 184 35.25 11.37 24.21
CA LEU A 184 36.02 12.55 24.63
C LEU A 184 36.70 12.29 25.98
N PRO A 185 38.01 12.58 26.13
CA PRO A 185 38.65 12.54 27.44
C PRO A 185 37.95 13.51 28.40
N PRO A 186 37.89 13.21 29.71
CA PRO A 186 37.36 14.16 30.68
C PRO A 186 38.16 15.47 30.55
N VAL A 187 37.45 16.58 30.38
CA VAL A 187 38.06 17.91 30.42
C VAL A 187 38.65 18.06 31.82
N SER A 188 39.98 18.07 31.94
CA SER A 188 40.63 18.39 33.20
C SER A 188 40.48 19.89 33.42
N ASP A 189 39.81 20.29 34.49
CA ASP A 189 39.61 21.68 34.91
C ASP A 189 40.92 22.39 35.35
N GLY A 190 42.09 21.94 34.89
CA GLY A 190 43.41 22.29 35.43
C GLY A 190 44.28 23.24 34.61
N ASP A 191 43.87 23.69 33.41
CA ASP A 191 44.75 24.44 32.48
C ASP A 191 44.35 25.92 32.29
N PHE A 192 43.61 26.54 33.22
CA PHE A 192 43.25 27.96 33.14
C PHE A 192 43.90 28.85 34.21
N ASP A 193 44.75 28.31 35.08
CA ASP A 193 45.45 29.05 36.12
C ASP A 193 46.98 28.86 35.99
N GLU A 194 47.63 29.58 35.07
CA GLU A 194 49.05 30.03 35.19
C GLU A 194 49.40 31.14 34.18
#